data_AF-A0A4Y9JJ42-F1
#
_entry.id   AF-A0A4Y9JJ42-F1
#
_cell.length_a   1.000
_cell.length_b   1.000
_cell.length_c   1.000
_cell.angle_alpha   90.00
_cell.angle_beta   90.00
_cell.angle_gamma   90.00
#
_symmetry.space_group_name_H-M   'P 1'
#
loop_
_entity.id
_entity.type
_entity.pdbx_description
1 polymer ?
#
loop_
_entity_poly.entity_id
_entity_poly.type
_entity_poly.pdbx_seq_one_letter_code
_entity_poly.pdbx_strand_id
1 'polypeptide(L)'
;MSMSKTGIYEQLTSEYGEKFAPEAAQYAIDNLNADYNANALKKAESYSKNMSMSKVGIYDQLISESGEKFTQEEAQYAVDNLKADYKANALKKAESYQKQMSMSPEAIREQLVSEYGEKFTQEEADYAIANLK
;
A
#
# COMPACT_ATOMS: atom_id res chain seq x y z
N MET A 1 -5.97 10.87 10.01
CA MET A 1 -4.84 10.74 9.07
C MET A 1 -3.79 9.85 9.70
N SER A 2 -3.24 8.90 8.93
CA SER A 2 -2.07 8.11 9.30
C SER A 2 -1.00 8.44 8.28
N MET A 3 0.11 9.05 8.69
CA MET A 3 1.16 9.52 7.78
C MET A 3 2.53 9.11 8.34
N SER A 4 3.51 9.00 7.45
CA SER A 4 4.92 8.88 7.83
C SER A 4 5.45 10.18 8.41
N LYS A 5 6.58 10.10 9.12
CA LYS A 5 7.28 11.30 9.62
C LYS A 5 7.61 12.27 8.48
N THR A 6 8.11 11.75 7.36
CA THR A 6 8.42 12.52 6.15
C THR A 6 7.15 13.14 5.54
N GLY A 7 6.07 12.37 5.41
CA GLY A 7 4.81 12.86 4.85
C GLY A 7 4.19 13.98 5.68
N ILE A 8 4.29 13.93 7.01
CA ILE A 8 3.86 15.03 7.87
C ILE A 8 4.70 16.28 7.60
N TYR A 9 6.03 16.16 7.56
CA TYR A 9 6.91 17.29 7.28
C TYR A 9 6.59 17.96 5.93
N GLU A 10 6.42 17.15 4.89
CA GLU A 10 6.07 17.64 3.54
C GLU A 10 4.71 18.33 3.53
N GLN A 11 3.71 17.78 4.23
CA GLN A 11 2.39 18.41 4.34
C GLN A 11 2.46 19.77 5.06
N LEU A 12 3.25 19.88 6.13
CA LEU A 12 3.43 21.13 6.88
C LEU A 12 4.12 22.21 6.04
N THR A 13 5.11 21.83 5.24
CA THR A 13 5.93 22.76 4.45
C THR A 13 5.37 23.05 3.05
N SER A 14 4.48 22.21 2.54
CA SER A 14 3.92 22.31 1.20
C SER A 14 3.26 23.67 0.93
N GLU A 15 3.51 24.24 -0.24
CA GLU A 15 2.86 25.48 -0.70
C GLU A 15 1.34 25.33 -0.88
N TYR A 16 0.88 24.10 -1.11
CA TYR A 16 -0.54 23.73 -1.20
C TYR A 16 -1.09 23.19 0.14
N GLY A 17 -0.22 23.04 1.14
CA GLY A 17 -0.56 22.59 2.48
C GLY A 17 -0.66 23.76 3.46
N GLU A 18 -0.02 23.60 4.62
CA GLU A 18 -0.08 24.61 5.69
C GLU A 18 0.95 25.72 5.52
N LYS A 19 1.95 25.52 4.63
CA LYS A 19 2.98 26.49 4.26
C LYS A 19 3.73 27.07 5.47
N PHE A 20 3.99 26.22 6.47
CA PHE A 20 4.83 26.58 7.60
C PHE A 20 6.28 26.72 7.17
N ALA A 21 7.01 27.59 7.88
CA ALA A 21 8.46 27.66 7.74
C ALA A 21 9.10 26.29 8.06
N PRO A 22 10.14 25.84 7.34
CA PRO A 22 10.80 24.56 7.57
C PRO A 22 11.19 24.31 9.03
N GLU A 23 11.64 25.35 9.73
CA GLU A 23 12.05 25.28 11.13
C GLU A 23 10.85 25.00 12.06
N ALA A 24 9.69 25.58 11.76
CA ALA A 24 8.46 25.33 12.51
C ALA A 24 7.93 23.92 12.27
N ALA A 25 8.01 23.44 11.02
CA ALA A 25 7.65 22.06 10.67
C ALA A 25 8.60 21.06 11.36
N GLN A 26 9.91 21.33 11.35
CA GLN A 26 10.89 20.49 12.02
C GLN A 26 10.64 20.45 13.53
N TYR A 27 10.38 21.60 14.15
CA TYR A 27 10.02 21.66 15.57
C TYR A 27 8.78 20.81 15.88
N ALA A 28 7.74 20.89 15.04
CA ALA A 28 6.54 20.08 15.21
C ALA A 28 6.87 18.57 15.13
N ILE A 29 7.68 18.17 14.15
CA ILE A 29 8.11 16.78 13.96
C ILE A 29 8.94 16.26 15.14
N ASP A 30 9.84 17.07 15.68
CA ASP A 30 10.71 16.67 16.79
C ASP A 30 9.96 16.53 18.12
N ASN A 31 8.84 17.24 18.26
CA ASN A 31 7.99 17.21 19.46
C ASN A 31 6.74 16.33 19.29
N LEU A 32 6.51 15.78 18.10
CA LEU A 32 5.39 14.91 17.82
C LEU A 32 5.68 13.51 18.35
N ASN A 33 4.95 13.10 19.40
CA ASN A 33 4.96 11.71 19.84
C ASN A 33 3.90 10.91 19.06
N ALA A 34 4.31 10.33 17.94
CA ALA A 34 3.46 9.51 17.08
C ALA A 34 3.98 8.07 16.98
N ASP A 35 3.03 7.12 16.95
CA ASP A 35 3.33 5.73 16.63
C ASP A 35 3.27 5.53 15.11
N TYR A 36 4.42 5.65 14.46
CA TYR A 36 4.53 5.53 13.01
C TYR A 36 4.33 4.09 12.50
N ASN A 37 4.65 3.08 13.32
CA ASN A 37 4.34 1.68 13.04
C ASN A 37 2.82 1.46 12.95
N ALA A 38 2.06 2.00 13.90
CA ALA A 38 0.59 1.97 13.85
C ALA A 38 0.03 2.77 12.66
N ASN A 39 0.68 3.87 12.26
CA ASN A 39 0.28 4.62 11.08
C ASN A 39 0.48 3.81 9.79
N ALA A 40 1.64 3.17 9.63
CA ALA A 40 1.94 2.31 8.49
C ALA A 40 0.96 1.12 8.42
N LEU A 41 0.65 0.48 9.55
CA LEU A 41 -0.34 -0.60 9.61
C LEU A 41 -1.73 -0.13 9.15
N LYS A 42 -2.20 1.03 9.61
CA LYS A 42 -3.50 1.60 9.16
C LYS A 42 -3.52 1.88 7.65
N LYS A 43 -2.39 2.28 7.07
CA LYS A 43 -2.27 2.47 5.62
C LYS A 43 -2.28 1.14 4.88
N ALA A 44 -1.56 0.13 5.39
CA ALA A 44 -1.60 -1.24 4.87
C ALA A 44 -3.03 -1.82 4.86
N GLU A 45 -3.78 -1.64 5.94
CA GLU A 45 -5.19 -2.04 6.05
C GLU A 45 -6.05 -1.37 4.97
N SER A 46 -5.85 -0.06 4.75
CA SER A 46 -6.56 0.67 3.70
C SER A 46 -6.21 0.14 2.31
N TYR A 47 -4.94 -0.11 2.01
CA TYR A 47 -4.53 -0.65 0.71
C TYR A 47 -5.08 -2.05 0.46
N SER A 48 -5.02 -2.94 1.46
CA SER A 48 -5.65 -4.25 1.35
C SER A 48 -7.16 -4.13 1.13
N LYS A 49 -7.86 -3.32 1.93
CA LYS A 49 -9.33 -3.26 1.92
C LYS A 49 -9.89 -2.56 0.68
N ASN A 50 -9.30 -1.44 0.30
CA ASN A 50 -9.84 -0.54 -0.73
C ASN A 50 -9.24 -0.79 -2.11
N MET A 51 -7.99 -1.26 -2.16
CA MET A 51 -7.28 -1.50 -3.43
C MET A 51 -6.99 -2.97 -3.70
N SER A 52 -7.26 -3.87 -2.74
CA SER A 52 -7.05 -5.31 -2.87
C SER A 52 -5.62 -5.64 -3.31
N MET A 53 -4.64 -4.95 -2.73
CA MET A 53 -3.22 -5.12 -3.08
C MET A 53 -2.64 -6.41 -2.47
N SER A 54 -1.55 -6.90 -3.08
CA SER A 54 -0.73 -8.00 -2.54
C SER A 54 0.10 -7.55 -1.34
N LYS A 55 0.64 -8.49 -0.57
CA LYS A 55 1.55 -8.17 0.55
C LYS A 55 2.76 -7.34 0.08
N VAL A 56 3.38 -7.75 -1.03
CA VAL A 56 4.56 -7.06 -1.59
C VAL A 56 4.18 -5.68 -2.14
N GLY A 57 3.07 -5.59 -2.87
CA GLY A 57 2.59 -4.31 -3.39
C GLY A 57 2.28 -3.30 -2.28
N ILE A 58 1.72 -3.76 -1.15
CA ILE A 58 1.48 -2.90 0.02
C ILE A 58 2.81 -2.41 0.59
N TYR A 59 3.79 -3.29 0.78
CA TYR A 59 5.11 -2.90 1.27
C TYR A 59 5.75 -1.83 0.38
N ASP A 60 5.79 -2.07 -0.93
CA ASP A 60 6.37 -1.14 -1.91
C ASP A 60 5.68 0.22 -1.88
N GLN A 61 4.35 0.23 -1.74
CA GLN A 61 3.57 1.45 -1.69
C GLN A 61 3.82 2.25 -0.40
N LEU A 62 4.05 1.57 0.72
CA LEU A 62 4.38 2.21 2.00
C LEU A 62 5.73 2.91 1.96
N ILE A 63 6.74 2.30 1.32
CA ILE A 63 8.09 2.87 1.23
C ILE A 63 8.28 3.82 0.04
N SER A 64 7.32 3.87 -0.89
CA SER A 64 7.47 4.64 -2.13
C SER A 64 7.71 6.12 -1.86
N GLU A 65 8.73 6.67 -2.54
CA GLU A 65 9.06 8.11 -2.56
C GLU A 65 7.98 8.98 -3.21
N SER A 66 7.04 8.38 -3.94
CA SER A 66 5.85 9.08 -4.47
C SER A 66 4.57 8.68 -3.72
N GLY A 67 4.69 7.78 -2.75
CA GLY A 67 3.59 7.25 -1.95
C GLY A 67 3.66 7.75 -0.51
N GLU A 68 3.78 6.80 0.42
CA GLU A 68 3.61 7.11 1.84
C GLU A 68 4.93 7.43 2.57
N LYS A 69 6.10 7.13 1.99
CA LYS A 69 7.43 7.45 2.54
C LYS A 69 7.67 6.97 3.98
N PHE A 70 7.08 5.83 4.36
CA PHE A 70 7.46 5.16 5.59
C PHE A 70 8.87 4.59 5.47
N THR A 71 9.53 4.40 6.60
CA THR A 71 10.78 3.63 6.64
C THR A 71 10.54 2.18 6.26
N GLN A 72 11.59 1.47 5.86
CA GLN A 72 11.49 0.04 5.54
C GLN A 72 11.04 -0.77 6.75
N GLU A 73 11.49 -0.39 7.95
CA GLU A 73 11.13 -1.03 9.20
C GLU A 73 9.65 -0.85 9.55
N GLU A 74 9.11 0.36 9.37
CA GLU A 74 7.67 0.64 9.59
C GLU A 74 6.79 -0.08 8.56
N ALA A 75 7.22 -0.11 7.29
CA ALA A 75 6.52 -0.84 6.25
C ALA A 75 6.55 -2.36 6.49
N GLN A 76 7.70 -2.90 6.91
CA GLN A 76 7.86 -4.30 7.26
C GLN A 76 6.98 -4.67 8.46
N TYR A 77 7.01 -3.84 9.52
CA TYR A 77 6.10 -3.99 10.65
C TYR A 77 4.64 -4.02 10.22
N ALA A 78 4.24 -3.10 9.34
CA ALA A 78 2.87 -3.02 8.85
C ALA A 78 2.44 -4.31 8.13
N VAL A 79 3.24 -4.81 7.18
CA VAL A 79 2.87 -6.02 6.42
C VAL A 79 2.98 -7.31 7.22
N ASP A 80 3.80 -7.35 8.28
CA ASP A 80 3.89 -8.51 9.17
C ASP A 80 2.76 -8.56 10.20
N ASN A 81 2.21 -7.40 10.57
CA ASN A 81 1.09 -7.31 11.49
C ASN A 81 -0.28 -7.18 10.78
N LEU A 82 -0.27 -7.04 9.45
CA LEU A 82 -1.50 -6.94 8.66
C LEU A 82 -2.22 -8.30 8.62
N LYS A 83 -3.46 -8.31 9.12
CA LYS A 83 -4.37 -9.45 8.99
C LYS A 83 -5.22 -9.28 7.74
N ALA A 84 -4.67 -9.69 6.59
CA ALA A 84 -5.35 -9.66 5.30
C ALA A 84 -5.51 -11.05 4.70
N ASP A 85 -6.61 -11.25 3.97
CA ASP A 85 -6.81 -12.42 3.11
C ASP A 85 -6.33 -12.05 1.69
N TYR A 86 -5.06 -12.37 1.40
CA TYR A 86 -4.46 -12.03 0.12
C TYR A 86 -5.00 -12.87 -1.05
N LYS A 87 -5.55 -14.06 -0.78
CA LYS A 87 -6.26 -14.85 -1.79
C LYS A 87 -7.56 -14.16 -2.20
N ALA A 88 -8.29 -13.61 -1.23
CA ALA A 88 -9.47 -12.79 -1.53
C ALA A 88 -9.10 -11.48 -2.25
N ASN A 89 -7.97 -10.85 -1.90
CA ASN A 89 -7.49 -9.66 -2.62
C ASN A 89 -7.17 -9.98 -4.08
N ALA A 90 -6.43 -11.08 -4.33
CA ALA A 90 -6.09 -11.52 -5.69
C ALA A 90 -7.34 -11.80 -6.52
N LEU A 91 -8.35 -12.47 -5.95
CA LEU A 91 -9.63 -12.71 -6.63
C LEU A 91 -10.33 -11.41 -7.03
N LYS A 92 -10.41 -10.42 -6.12
CA LYS A 92 -11.02 -9.11 -6.44
C LYS A 92 -10.26 -8.39 -7.55
N LYS A 93 -8.93 -8.44 -7.56
CA LYS A 93 -8.12 -7.89 -8.66
C LYS A 93 -8.38 -8.60 -9.96
N ALA A 94 -8.46 -9.93 -9.95
CA ALA A 94 -8.79 -10.74 -11.11
C ALA A 94 -10.17 -10.38 -11.69
N GLU A 95 -11.21 -10.29 -10.84
CA GLU A 95 -12.55 -9.86 -11.23
C GLU A 95 -12.54 -8.45 -11.83
N SER A 96 -11.76 -7.53 -11.25
CA SER A 96 -11.60 -6.17 -11.78
C SER A 96 -10.97 -6.17 -13.17
N TYR A 97 -9.88 -6.91 -13.37
CA TYR A 97 -9.22 -7.01 -14.66
C TYR A 97 -10.11 -7.66 -15.73
N GLN A 98 -10.81 -8.73 -15.38
CA GLN A 98 -11.76 -9.38 -16.27
C GLN A 98 -12.88 -8.43 -16.66
N LYS A 99 -13.48 -7.71 -15.70
CA LYS A 99 -14.65 -6.84 -15.96
C LYS A 99 -14.29 -5.54 -16.67
N GLN A 100 -13.17 -4.91 -16.31
CA GLN A 100 -12.82 -3.58 -16.80
C GLN A 100 -11.93 -3.61 -18.04
N MET A 101 -11.11 -4.66 -18.17
CA MET A 101 -10.12 -4.78 -19.25
C MET A 101 -10.36 -5.99 -20.15
N SER A 102 -11.39 -6.81 -19.87
CA SER A 102 -11.74 -8.00 -20.66
C SER A 102 -10.55 -8.96 -20.85
N MET A 103 -9.64 -9.00 -19.88
CA MET A 103 -8.45 -9.85 -19.94
C MET A 103 -8.83 -11.32 -19.82
N SER A 104 -8.10 -12.21 -20.51
CA SER A 104 -8.26 -13.66 -20.35
C SER A 104 -7.74 -14.13 -18.99
N PRO A 105 -8.23 -15.28 -18.47
CA PRO A 105 -7.74 -15.84 -17.21
C PRO A 105 -6.21 -16.01 -17.16
N GLU A 106 -5.58 -16.40 -18.26
CA GLU A 106 -4.12 -16.55 -18.37
C GLU A 106 -3.42 -15.19 -18.26
N ALA A 107 -3.88 -14.18 -19.00
CA ALA A 107 -3.30 -12.84 -18.93
C ALA A 107 -3.48 -12.20 -17.55
N ILE A 108 -4.62 -12.46 -16.89
CA ILE A 108 -4.86 -12.04 -15.51
C ILE A 108 -3.86 -12.73 -14.57
N ARG A 109 -3.63 -14.04 -14.71
CA ARG A 109 -2.66 -14.76 -13.88
C ARG A 109 -1.27 -14.16 -14.00
N GLU A 110 -0.81 -13.92 -15.23
CA GLU A 110 0.49 -13.29 -15.50
C GLU A 110 0.56 -11.89 -14.87
N GLN A 111 -0.50 -11.09 -15.00
CA GLN A 111 -0.56 -9.75 -14.42
C GLN A 111 -0.54 -9.76 -12.89
N LEU A 112 -1.21 -10.73 -12.26
CA LEU A 112 -1.25 -10.87 -10.81
C LEU A 112 0.14 -11.16 -10.23
N VAL A 113 0.94 -12.01 -10.89
CA VAL A 113 2.27 -12.41 -10.40
C VAL A 113 3.41 -11.50 -10.85
N SER A 114 3.18 -10.71 -11.91
CA SER A 114 4.21 -9.88 -12.54
C SER A 114 4.91 -8.95 -11.53
N GLU A 115 6.24 -8.86 -11.62
CA GLU A 115 7.08 -7.93 -10.86
C GLU A 115 6.77 -6.46 -11.18
N TYR A 116 6.16 -6.19 -12.33
CA TYR A 116 5.69 -4.84 -12.71
C TYR A 116 4.16 -4.71 -12.57
N GLY A 117 3.49 -5.78 -12.17
CA GLY A 117 2.04 -5.84 -11.96
C GLY A 117 1.69 -5.84 -10.48
N GLU A 118 0.87 -6.81 -10.06
CA GLU A 118 0.31 -6.85 -8.70
C GLU A 118 1.19 -7.57 -7.68
N LYS A 119 2.22 -8.32 -8.11
CA LYS A 119 3.17 -9.04 -7.23
C LYS A 119 2.52 -9.97 -6.19
N PHE A 120 1.39 -10.59 -6.53
CA PHE A 120 0.85 -11.71 -5.76
C PHE A 120 1.77 -12.92 -5.89
N THR A 121 1.70 -13.81 -4.91
CA THR A 121 2.32 -15.14 -5.04
C THR A 121 1.61 -15.95 -6.12
N GLN A 122 2.30 -16.94 -6.67
CA GLN A 122 1.69 -17.86 -7.64
C GLN A 122 0.45 -18.55 -7.06
N GLU A 123 0.49 -18.97 -5.78
CA GLU A 123 -0.64 -19.63 -5.12
C GLU A 123 -1.88 -18.72 -5.03
N GLU A 124 -1.70 -17.43 -4.72
CA GLU A 124 -2.79 -16.46 -4.65
C GLU A 124 -3.39 -16.18 -6.04
N ALA A 125 -2.55 -16.05 -7.07
CA ALA A 125 -3.00 -15.88 -8.44
C ALA A 125 -3.74 -17.12 -8.95
N ASP A 126 -3.22 -18.31 -8.66
CA ASP A 126 -3.84 -19.59 -9.04
C ASP A 126 -5.21 -19.75 -8.38
N TYR A 127 -5.30 -19.41 -7.09
CA TYR A 127 -6.58 -19.36 -6.37
C TYR A 127 -7.55 -18.37 -7.02
N ALA A 128 -7.09 -17.17 -7.36
CA ALA A 128 -7.92 -16.15 -7.99
C ALA A 128 -8.52 -16.65 -9.31
N ILE A 129 -7.71 -17.25 -10.18
CA ILE A 129 -8.18 -17.78 -11.46
C ILE A 129 -9.12 -18.97 -11.28
N ALA A 130 -8.84 -19.87 -10.35
CA ALA A 130 -9.70 -21.04 -10.08
C ALA A 130 -11.10 -20.64 -9.56
N ASN A 131 -11.24 -19.44 -8.99
CA ASN A 131 -12.49 -18.91 -8.45
C ASN A 131 -13.10 -17.79 -9.31
N LEU A 132 -12.49 -17.47 -10.46
CA LEU A 132 -12.98 -16.45 -11.38
C LEU A 132 -14.22 -16.97 -12.12
N LYS A 133 -15.25 -16.12 -12.28
CA LYS A 133 -16.53 -16.50 -12.90
C LYS A 133 -16.68 -16.01 -14.33
#